data_AF-A0AAV0BFB8-F1
#
_entry.id   AF-A0AAV0BFB8-F1
#
_cell.length_a   1.000
_cell.length_b   1.000
_cell.length_c   1.000
_cell.angle_alpha   90.00
_cell.angle_beta   90.00
_cell.angle_gamma   90.00
#
_symmetry.space_group_name_H-M   'P 1'
#
loop_
_entity.id
_entity.type
_entity.pdbx_description
1 polymer ?
#
loop_
_entity_poly.entity_id
_entity_poly.type
_entity_poly.pdbx_seq_one_letter_code
_entity_poly.pdbx_strand_id
1 'polypeptide(L)'
;IVLVGGSACIPHIQKLVLGFFSGKEPNKSVNPDEDVAYGAAVQAAILTGDTSEKTQDLVLLDVAPLSMFIKTAGGVFTSLIKRNTTVPTKQGEIFSVSTQ
;
A
#
# COMPACT_ATOMS: atom_id res chain seq x y z
N ILE A 1 11.99 -5.62 -9.09
CA ILE A 1 12.08 -4.99 -7.76
C ILE A 1 12.28 -3.52 -8.03
N VAL A 2 11.44 -2.63 -7.51
CA VAL A 2 11.64 -1.18 -7.66
C VAL A 2 12.14 -0.66 -6.32
N LEU A 3 13.22 0.11 -6.34
CA LEU A 3 13.81 0.70 -5.14
C LEU A 3 13.37 2.16 -5.07
N VAL A 4 12.73 2.53 -3.96
CA VAL A 4 12.09 3.82 -3.75
C VAL A 4 12.69 4.48 -2.52
N GLY A 5 12.94 5.79 -2.58
CA GLY A 5 13.52 6.62 -1.52
C GLY A 5 15.04 6.61 -1.46
N GLY A 6 15.65 7.75 -1.10
CA GLY A 6 17.11 7.95 -1.12
C GLY A 6 17.94 6.97 -0.29
N SER A 7 17.39 6.38 0.77
CA SER A 7 18.06 5.31 1.53
C SER A 7 18.32 4.05 0.69
N ALA A 8 17.56 3.84 -0.38
CA ALA A 8 17.76 2.72 -1.30
C ALA A 8 19.02 2.87 -2.18
N CYS A 9 19.66 4.06 -2.18
CA CYS A 9 20.97 4.30 -2.78
C CYS A 9 22.11 3.67 -1.97
N ILE A 10 21.87 3.24 -0.72
CA ILE A 10 22.89 2.62 0.13
C ILE A 10 23.31 1.26 -0.47
N PRO A 11 24.60 1.05 -0.79
CA PRO A 11 25.06 -0.19 -1.46
C PRO A 11 24.79 -1.47 -0.65
N HIS A 12 24.81 -1.37 0.68
CA HIS A 12 24.52 -2.51 1.55
C HIS A 12 23.04 -2.95 1.46
N ILE A 13 22.12 -1.99 1.41
CA ILE A 13 20.68 -2.28 1.23
C ILE A 13 20.44 -2.98 -0.11
N GLN A 14 21.06 -2.50 -1.18
CA GLN A 14 20.94 -3.13 -2.51
C GLN A 14 21.45 -4.58 -2.51
N LYS A 15 22.59 -4.85 -1.85
CA LYS A 15 23.13 -6.21 -1.70
C LYS A 15 22.19 -7.13 -0.90
N LEU A 16 21.61 -6.63 0.19
CA LEU A 16 20.65 -7.39 0.99
C LEU A 16 19.40 -7.75 0.19
N VAL A 17 18.86 -6.79 -0.57
CA VAL A 17 17.69 -7.00 -1.44
C VAL A 17 18.01 -8.00 -2.56
N LEU A 18 19.16 -7.85 -3.24
CA LEU A 18 19.64 -8.80 -4.24
C LEU A 18 19.74 -10.23 -3.67
N GLY A 19 20.34 -10.38 -2.48
CA GLY A 19 20.47 -11.66 -1.79
C GLY A 19 19.12 -12.28 -1.41
N PHE A 20 18.17 -11.47 -0.93
CA PHE A 20 16.83 -11.92 -0.56
C PHE A 20 16.02 -12.43 -1.78
N PHE A 21 16.19 -11.79 -2.94
CA PHE A 21 15.49 -12.17 -4.18
C PHE A 21 16.33 -13.04 -5.12
N SER A 22 17.24 -13.88 -4.58
CA SER A 22 18.02 -14.86 -5.35
C SER A 22 18.80 -14.27 -6.53
N GLY A 23 19.36 -13.07 -6.36
CA GLY A 23 20.16 -12.39 -7.37
C GLY A 23 19.35 -11.59 -8.40
N LYS A 24 18.03 -11.46 -8.25
CA LYS A 24 17.21 -10.65 -9.15
C LYS A 24 17.58 -9.17 -9.06
N GLU A 25 18.02 -8.59 -10.17
CA GLU A 25 18.42 -7.18 -10.20
C GLU A 25 17.24 -6.22 -9.96
N PRO A 26 17.42 -5.19 -9.10
CA PRO A 26 16.47 -4.11 -8.99
C PRO A 26 16.43 -3.24 -10.24
N ASN A 27 15.24 -2.71 -10.54
CA ASN A 27 15.03 -1.78 -11.64
C ASN A 27 15.68 -0.43 -11.30
N LYS A 28 16.48 0.09 -12.24
CA LYS A 28 17.19 1.37 -12.15
C LYS A 28 16.68 2.39 -13.17
N SER A 29 15.55 2.12 -13.84
CA SER A 29 15.00 3.00 -14.88
C SER A 29 14.35 4.27 -14.34
N VAL A 30 14.17 4.39 -13.02
CA VAL A 30 13.50 5.52 -12.37
C VAL A 30 14.38 6.04 -11.24
N ASN A 31 14.41 7.35 -11.08
CA ASN A 31 15.12 8.01 -9.98
C ASN A 31 14.39 7.74 -8.65
N PRO A 32 15.03 7.09 -7.65
CA PRO A 32 14.39 6.72 -6.39
C PRO A 32 13.97 7.92 -5.52
N ASP A 33 14.47 9.12 -5.79
CA ASP A 33 14.09 10.32 -5.04
C ASP A 33 12.85 11.04 -5.60
N GLU A 34 12.46 10.75 -6.85
CA GLU A 34 11.41 11.47 -7.59
C GLU A 34 10.23 10.59 -8.00
N ASP A 35 10.39 9.27 -7.96
CA ASP A 35 9.42 8.27 -8.42
C ASP A 35 8.05 8.36 -7.73
N VAL A 36 8.02 8.58 -6.42
CA VAL A 36 6.76 8.76 -5.66
C VAL A 36 6.02 10.01 -6.12
N ALA A 37 6.74 11.12 -6.29
CA ALA A 37 6.16 12.39 -6.74
C ALA A 37 5.64 12.28 -8.18
N TYR A 38 6.38 11.59 -9.06
CA TYR A 38 5.95 11.33 -10.43
C TYR A 38 4.66 10.49 -10.47
N GLY A 39 4.59 9.40 -9.72
CA GLY A 39 3.39 8.56 -9.64
C GLY A 39 2.17 9.31 -9.10
N ALA A 40 2.37 10.15 -8.08
CA ALA A 40 1.32 11.01 -7.53
C ALA A 40 0.83 12.05 -8.54
N ALA A 41 1.74 12.66 -9.31
CA ALA A 41 1.38 13.62 -10.35
C ALA A 41 0.56 12.98 -11.49
N VAL A 42 0.91 11.76 -11.91
CA VAL A 42 0.12 10.98 -12.88
C VAL A 42 -1.29 10.71 -12.33
N GLN A 43 -1.39 10.29 -11.07
CA GLN A 43 -2.70 10.06 -10.44
C GLN A 43 -3.52 11.34 -10.30
N ALA A 44 -2.88 12.47 -10.00
CA ALA A 44 -3.55 13.77 -9.93
C ALA A 44 -4.08 14.21 -11.31
N ALA A 45 -3.29 14.03 -12.37
CA ALA A 45 -3.71 14.36 -13.74
C ALA A 45 -4.97 13.56 -14.15
N ILE A 46 -5.00 12.26 -13.83
CA ILE A 46 -6.16 11.38 -14.06
C ILE A 46 -7.39 11.90 -13.31
N LEU A 47 -7.24 12.29 -12.04
CA LEU A 47 -8.34 12.83 -11.24
C LEU A 47 -8.85 14.19 -11.76
N THR A 48 -8.00 14.99 -12.41
CA THR A 48 -8.38 16.26 -13.05
C THR A 48 -8.99 16.12 -14.44
N GLY A 49 -9.07 14.90 -14.98
CA GLY A 49 -9.71 14.61 -16.27
C GLY A 49 -8.79 14.66 -17.50
N ASP A 50 -7.47 14.68 -17.31
CA ASP A 50 -6.51 14.52 -18.42
C ASP A 50 -6.48 13.05 -18.88
N THR A 51 -6.99 12.81 -20.09
CA THR A 51 -7.27 11.47 -20.63
C THR A 51 -6.43 11.21 -21.87
N SER A 52 -5.11 11.27 -21.72
CA SER A 52 -4.19 10.69 -22.70
C SER A 52 -4.47 9.19 -22.89
N GLU A 53 -4.25 8.66 -24.10
CA GLU A 53 -4.42 7.22 -24.40
C GLU A 53 -3.70 6.29 -23.40
N LYS A 54 -2.62 6.77 -22.77
CA LYS A 54 -1.82 6.01 -21.79
C LYS A 54 -2.39 6.02 -20.37
N THR A 55 -3.31 6.91 -20.04
CA THR A 55 -3.85 7.08 -18.67
C THR A 55 -5.29 6.60 -18.52
N GLN A 56 -5.97 6.27 -19.62
CA GLN A 56 -7.38 5.86 -19.61
C GLN A 56 -7.62 4.51 -18.91
N ASP A 57 -6.69 3.57 -19.00
CA ASP A 57 -6.84 2.21 -18.45
C ASP A 57 -6.25 2.05 -17.04
N LEU A 58 -5.80 3.14 -16.40
CA LEU A 58 -5.12 3.06 -15.12
C LEU A 58 -6.15 2.94 -13.98
N VAL A 59 -6.25 1.74 -13.41
CA VAL A 59 -7.10 1.45 -12.23
C VAL A 59 -6.20 1.17 -11.02
N LEU A 60 -6.42 1.93 -9.93
CA LEU A 60 -5.75 1.70 -8.65
C LEU A 60 -6.68 0.97 -7.68
N LEU A 61 -6.22 -0.17 -7.17
CA LEU A 61 -6.86 -0.93 -6.09
C LEU A 61 -5.92 -0.94 -4.90
N ASP A 62 -6.26 -0.16 -3.88
CA ASP A 62 -5.47 -0.07 -2.64
C ASP A 62 -6.05 -0.98 -1.54
N VAL A 63 -5.27 -1.26 -0.49
CA VAL A 63 -5.62 -2.18 0.60
C VAL A 63 -5.30 -1.62 1.98
N ALA A 64 -6.09 -2.01 3.00
CA ALA A 64 -5.84 -1.62 4.38
C ALA A 64 -4.53 -2.23 4.92
N PRO A 65 -3.57 -1.45 5.44
CA PRO A 65 -2.26 -1.97 5.86
C PRO A 65 -2.30 -2.77 7.16
N LEU A 66 -3.25 -2.45 8.05
CA LEU A 66 -3.44 -3.10 9.34
C LEU A 66 -4.89 -3.56 9.48
N SER A 67 -5.06 -4.62 10.26
CA SER A 67 -6.40 -5.04 10.68
C SER A 67 -6.96 -4.02 11.68
N MET A 68 -8.19 -3.59 11.46
CA MET A 68 -8.95 -2.72 12.35
C MET A 68 -9.85 -3.58 13.23
N PHE A 69 -9.75 -3.38 14.54
CA PHE A 69 -10.44 -4.18 15.54
C PHE A 69 -11.29 -3.31 16.45
N ILE A 70 -12.26 -3.94 17.09
CA ILE A 70 -12.87 -3.40 18.30
C ILE A 70 -12.54 -4.31 19.49
N LYS A 71 -12.43 -3.68 20.67
CA LYS A 71 -12.25 -4.40 21.92
C LYS A 71 -13.62 -4.75 22.50
N THR A 72 -13.89 -6.04 22.71
CA THR A 72 -15.12 -6.54 23.31
C THR A 72 -14.91 -6.89 24.79
N ALA A 73 -16.01 -7.19 25.50
CA ALA A 73 -15.96 -7.61 26.91
C ALA A 73 -15.05 -8.84 27.08
N GLY A 74 -14.33 -8.92 28.21
CA GLY A 74 -13.29 -9.94 28.41
C GLY A 74 -11.94 -9.62 27.77
N GLY A 75 -11.79 -8.42 27.18
CA GLY A 75 -10.51 -7.96 26.62
C GLY A 75 -10.13 -8.59 25.28
N VAL A 76 -11.09 -9.26 24.63
CA VAL A 76 -10.91 -9.88 23.31
C VAL A 76 -10.96 -8.82 22.22
N PHE A 77 -10.12 -8.94 21.19
CA PHE A 77 -10.15 -8.06 20.02
C PHE A 77 -10.83 -8.78 18.85
N THR A 78 -11.95 -8.22 18.39
CA THR A 78 -12.67 -8.72 17.21
C THR A 78 -12.30 -7.88 15.99
N SER A 79 -11.81 -8.53 14.92
CA SER A 79 -11.37 -7.84 13.69
C SER A 79 -12.56 -7.55 12.80
N LEU A 80 -12.83 -6.27 12.51
CA LEU A 80 -13.89 -5.86 11.59
C LEU A 80 -13.37 -5.77 10.16
N ILE A 81 -12.21 -5.12 9.96
CA ILE A 81 -11.56 -5.00 8.65
C ILE A 81 -10.19 -5.64 8.78
N LYS A 82 -9.91 -6.70 8.01
CA LYS A 82 -8.62 -7.38 8.07
C LYS A 82 -7.56 -6.60 7.28
N ARG A 83 -6.29 -6.71 7.66
CA ARG A 83 -5.16 -6.25 6.82
C ARG A 83 -5.29 -6.86 5.43
N ASN A 84 -4.86 -6.12 4.42
CA ASN A 84 -4.97 -6.43 3.00
C ASN A 84 -6.41 -6.47 2.44
N THR A 85 -7.41 -5.93 3.15
CA THR A 85 -8.76 -5.75 2.58
C THR A 85 -8.75 -4.57 1.61
N THR A 86 -9.27 -4.75 0.39
CA THR A 86 -9.36 -3.70 -0.64
C THR A 86 -10.25 -2.53 -0.20
N VAL A 87 -9.81 -1.30 -0.45
CA VAL A 87 -10.60 -0.09 -0.21
C VAL A 87 -11.22 0.41 -1.53
N PRO A 88 -12.44 1.00 -1.48
CA PRO A 88 -13.29 1.25 -0.31
C PRO A 88 -13.99 -0.02 0.21
N THR A 89 -14.15 -0.14 1.53
CA THR A 89 -14.85 -1.26 2.17
C THR A 89 -15.72 -0.78 3.34
N LYS A 90 -16.81 -1.50 3.61
CA LYS A 90 -17.70 -1.29 4.76
C LYS A 90 -18.01 -2.64 5.39
N GLN A 91 -17.76 -2.77 6.69
CA GLN A 91 -18.05 -3.96 7.49
C GLN A 91 -18.88 -3.56 8.69
N GLY A 92 -19.83 -4.41 9.07
CA GLY A 92 -20.72 -4.18 10.20
C GLY A 92 -21.02 -5.49 10.90
N GLU A 93 -20.91 -5.48 12.23
CA GLU A 93 -21.19 -6.61 13.10
C GLU A 93 -22.03 -6.11 14.27
N ILE A 94 -23.03 -6.89 14.69
CA ILE A 94 -23.95 -6.52 15.77
C ILE A 94 -23.36 -7.05 17.08
N PHE A 95 -23.14 -6.15 18.04
CA PHE A 95 -22.62 -6.49 19.36
C PHE A 95 -23.71 -6.29 20.43
N SER A 96 -23.84 -7.28 21.31
CA SER A 96 -24.70 -7.19 22.49
C SER A 96 -23.90 -6.73 23.70
N VAL A 97 -24.48 -5.85 24.51
CA VAL A 97 -23.86 -5.37 25.76
C VAL A 97 -24.00 -6.45 26.83
N SER A 98 -22.88 -6.85 27.43
CA SER A 98 -22.86 -7.68 28.63
C SER A 98 -22.84 -6.76 29.86
N THR A 99 -23.93 -6.71 30.61
CA THR A 99 -23.95 -6.08 31.95
C THR A 99 -23.45 -7.11 32.96
N GLN A 100 -22.19 -6.97 33.38
CA GLN A 100 -21.70 -7.52 34.64
C GLN A 100 -21.60 -6.39 35.66
#